data_AF-A0A8J7AY81-F1
#
_entry.id   AF-A0A8J7AY81-F1
#
_cell.length_a   1.000
_cell.length_b   1.000
_cell.length_c   1.000
_cell.angle_alpha   90.00
_cell.angle_beta   90.00
_cell.angle_gamma   90.00
#
_symmetry.space_group_name_H-M   'P 1'
#
loop_
_entity.id
_entity.type
_entity.pdbx_description
1 polymer ?
#
loop_
_entity_poly.entity_id
_entity_poly.type
_entity_poly.pdbx_seq_one_letter_code
_entity_poly.pdbx_strand_id
1 'polypeptide(L)' 'MSDEAPRRDYLTRFQQQGEVAMAERPLCVRLPEDIDRLMREKENRTAWLRDAIMEKLWREGALPEQYQGLMDADAD' A
#
# COMPACT_ATOMS: atom_id res chain seq x y z
N MET A 1 -21.26 -14.44 -26.29
CA MET A 1 -19.96 -14.94 -25.80
C MET A 1 -19.13 -13.70 -25.55
N SER A 2 -19.16 -13.16 -24.33
CA SER A 2 -18.46 -11.91 -24.03
C SER A 2 -16.97 -12.19 -23.91
N ASP A 3 -16.17 -11.57 -24.77
CA ASP A 3 -14.72 -11.53 -24.69
C ASP A 3 -14.30 -10.87 -23.38
N GLU A 4 -14.00 -11.68 -22.37
CA GLU A 4 -13.43 -11.21 -21.12
C GLU A 4 -11.92 -11.03 -21.35
N ALA A 5 -11.51 -9.78 -21.61
CA ALA A 5 -10.11 -9.44 -21.80
C ALA A 5 -9.26 -9.95 -20.61
N PRO A 6 -8.11 -10.60 -20.86
CA PRO A 6 -7.30 -11.18 -19.80
C PRO A 6 -6.84 -10.10 -18.82
N ARG A 7 -7.14 -10.27 -17.52
CA ARG A 7 -6.69 -9.39 -16.42
C ARG A 7 -5.15 -9.26 -16.46
N ARG A 8 -4.65 -8.09 -16.86
CA ARG A 8 -3.21 -7.78 -16.99
C ARG A 8 -2.56 -7.25 -15.71
N ASP A 9 -3.32 -7.18 -14.62
CA ASP A 9 -2.93 -6.61 -13.33
C ASP A 9 -1.69 -7.28 -12.72
N TYR A 10 -1.31 -8.49 -13.15
CA TYR A 10 -0.14 -9.19 -12.63
C TYR A 10 1.19 -8.55 -13.05
N LEU A 11 1.21 -7.72 -14.10
CA LEU A 11 2.42 -7.10 -14.62
C LEU A 11 2.97 -5.99 -13.71
N THR A 12 2.12 -5.33 -12.91
CA THR A 12 2.52 -4.21 -12.03
C THR A 12 2.57 -4.60 -10.54
N ARG A 13 2.11 -5.80 -10.18
CA ARG A 13 2.04 -6.26 -8.77
C ARG A 13 3.39 -6.51 -8.10
N PHE A 14 4.42 -6.82 -8.88
CA PHE A 14 5.75 -7.13 -8.38
C PHE A 14 6.74 -6.02 -8.74
N GLN A 15 6.52 -4.82 -8.21
CA GLN A 15 7.62 -3.86 -8.11
C GLN A 15 8.58 -4.37 -7.03
N GLN A 16 9.85 -4.57 -7.39
CA GLN A 16 10.90 -4.90 -6.42
C GLN A 16 10.96 -3.78 -5.38
N GLN A 17 10.47 -4.06 -4.17
CA GLN A 17 10.79 -3.21 -3.03
C GLN A 17 12.26 -3.43 -2.71
N GLY A 18 13.02 -2.35 -2.49
CA GLY A 18 14.47 -2.38 -2.30
C GLY A 18 14.94 -3.24 -1.11
N GLU A 19 16.23 -3.17 -0.79
CA GLU A 19 16.95 -4.01 0.21
C GLU A 19 16.50 -3.83 1.68
N VAL A 20 15.28 -3.35 1.94
CA VAL A 20 14.75 -3.19 3.30
C VAL A 20 14.17 -4.52 3.77
N ALA A 21 14.59 -4.98 4.94
CA ALA A 21 14.03 -6.16 5.58
C ALA A 21 12.53 -5.97 5.83
N MET A 22 11.72 -6.79 5.16
CA MET A 22 10.27 -6.79 5.34
C MET A 22 9.88 -7.59 6.58
N ALA A 23 8.77 -7.23 7.22
CA ALA A 23 8.27 -7.96 8.38
C ALA A 23 7.98 -9.43 8.03
N GLU A 24 8.48 -10.37 8.84
CA GLU A 24 8.28 -11.82 8.66
C GLU A 24 6.80 -12.22 8.73
N ARG A 25 5.98 -11.44 9.43
CA ARG A 25 4.54 -11.66 9.59
C ARG A 25 3.78 -10.38 9.23
N PRO A 26 3.23 -10.26 8.00
CA PRO A 26 2.55 -9.06 7.58
C PRO A 26 1.26 -8.84 8.37
N LEU A 27 0.87 -7.57 8.52
CA LEU A 27 -0.38 -7.18 9.16
C LEU A 27 -1.55 -7.60 8.28
N CYS A 28 -2.45 -8.42 8.83
CA CYS A 28 -3.74 -8.75 8.23
C CYS A 28 -4.85 -8.02 9.01
N VAL A 29 -5.49 -7.05 8.37
CA VAL A 29 -6.57 -6.25 8.97
C VAL A 29 -7.91 -6.69 8.40
N ARG A 30 -8.89 -6.95 9.27
CA ARG A 30 -10.29 -7.14 8.86
C ARG A 30 -10.96 -5.77 8.73
N LEU A 31 -11.55 -5.52 7.57
CA LEU A 31 -12.28 -4.30 7.26
C LEU A 31 -13.78 -4.62 7.11
N PRO A 32 -14.67 -3.64 7.34
CA PRO A 32 -16.07 -3.73 6.93
C PRO A 32 -16.20 -4.07 5.43
N GLU A 33 -17.26 -4.78 5.04
CA GLU A 33 -17.40 -5.34 3.67
C GLU A 33 -17.39 -4.27 2.57
N ASP A 34 -18.02 -3.13 2.83
CA ASP A 34 -18.06 -1.98 1.93
C ASP A 34 -16.67 -1.38 1.71
N ILE A 35 -15.89 -1.23 2.79
CA ILE A 35 -14.51 -0.73 2.72
C ILE A 35 -13.59 -1.76 2.06
N ASP A 36 -13.73 -3.05 2.38
CA ASP A 36 -12.94 -4.12 1.76
C ASP A 36 -13.18 -4.15 0.23
N ARG A 37 -14.42 -3.93 -0.21
CA ARG A 37 -14.75 -3.81 -1.63
C ARG A 37 -14.03 -2.64 -2.29
N LEU A 38 -14.09 -1.45 -1.70
CA LEU A 38 -13.38 -0.27 -2.21
C LEU A 38 -11.86 -0.49 -2.29
N MET A 39 -11.28 -1.20 -1.32
CA MET A 39 -9.85 -1.53 -1.32
C MET A 39 -9.47 -2.53 -2.40
N ARG A 40 -10.37 -3.44 -2.79
CA ARG A 40 -10.14 -4.42 -3.87
C ARG A 40 -10.16 -3.81 -5.26
N GLU A 41 -10.79 -2.65 -5.42
CA GLU A 41 -10.84 -1.91 -6.68
C GLU A 41 -9.54 -1.14 -6.97
N LYS A 42 -8.64 -1.01 -5.97
CA LYS A 42 -7.34 -0.35 -6.14
C LYS A 42 -6.38 -1.22 -6.96
N GLU A 43 -5.72 -0.61 -7.94
CA GLU A 43 -4.71 -1.26 -8.79
C GLU A 43 -3.55 -1.86 -7.96
N ASN A 44 -3.07 -1.12 -6.94
CA ASN A 44 -2.06 -1.60 -6.00
C ASN A 44 -2.47 -1.33 -4.55
N ARG A 45 -3.39 -2.17 -4.04
CA ARG A 45 -3.89 -2.10 -2.66
C ARG A 45 -2.77 -2.07 -1.60
N THR A 46 -1.74 -2.88 -1.78
CA THR A 46 -0.67 -3.01 -0.77
C THR A 46 0.18 -1.75 -0.69
N ALA A 47 0.47 -1.10 -1.82
CA ALA A 47 1.14 0.20 -1.83
C ALA A 47 0.27 1.26 -1.15
N TRP A 48 -0.99 1.37 -1.55
CA TRP A 48 -1.93 2.32 -0.97
C TRP A 48 -2.08 2.17 0.55
N LEU A 49 -2.20 0.94 1.05
CA LEU A 49 -2.27 0.68 2.49
C LEU A 49 -0.97 1.04 3.21
N ARG A 50 0.18 0.81 2.58
CA ARG A 50 1.48 1.19 3.14
C ARG A 50 1.56 2.71 3.30
N ASP A 51 1.20 3.45 2.26
CA ASP A 51 1.25 4.91 2.25
C ASP A 51 0.29 5.47 3.31
N ALA A 52 -0.93 4.93 3.40
CA ALA A 52 -1.91 5.34 4.42
C ALA A 52 -1.43 5.07 5.86
N ILE A 53 -0.74 3.94 6.11
CA ILE A 53 -0.16 3.65 7.43
C ILE A 53 0.98 4.63 7.74
N MET A 54 1.87 4.86 6.78
CA MET A 54 3.01 5.76 6.96
C MET A 54 2.54 7.20 7.20
N GLU A 55 1.55 7.68 6.44
CA GLU A 55 0.95 8.99 6.60
C GLU A 55 0.29 9.16 7.97
N LYS A 56 -0.45 8.12 8.43
CA LYS A 56 -1.07 8.12 9.76
C LYS A 56 -0.02 8.22 10.88
N LEU A 57 1.05 7.44 10.78
CA LEU A 57 2.17 7.49 11.74
C LEU A 57 2.89 8.84 11.73
N TRP A 58 3.06 9.45 10.55
CA TRP A 58 3.66 10.78 10.42
C TRP A 58 2.83 11.85 11.11
N ARG A 59 1.52 11.88 10.83
CA ARG A 59 0.57 12.82 11.46
C ARG A 59 0.47 12.65 12.98
N GLU A 60 0.75 11.46 13.50
CA GLU A 60 0.79 11.17 14.94
C GLU A 60 2.15 11.47 15.58
N GLY A 61 3.16 11.86 14.81
CA GLY A 61 4.53 12.05 15.31
C GLY A 61 5.21 10.74 15.76
N ALA A 62 4.67 9.60 15.32
CA ALA A 62 5.15 8.26 15.67
C ALA A 62 6.01 7.63 14.56
N LEU A 63 6.19 8.33 13.43
CA LEU A 63 6.99 7.84 12.32
C LEU A 63 8.49 7.89 12.69
N PRO A 64 9.22 6.76 12.60
CA PRO A 64 10.65 6.73 12.88
C PRO A 64 11.45 7.67 11.98
N GLU A 65 12.52 8.26 12.51
CA GLU A 65 13.36 9.27 11.83
C GLU A 65 13.85 8.82 10.45
N GLN A 66 14.22 7.55 10.30
CA GLN A 66 14.69 7.01 9.02
C GLN A 66 13.63 7.05 7.89
N TYR A 67 12.35 7.28 8.24
CA TYR A 67 11.25 7.37 7.29
C TYR A 67 10.65 8.77 7.20
N GLN A 68 11.07 9.73 8.04
CA GLN A 68 10.53 11.09 8.01
C GLN A 68 10.84 11.79 6.67
N GLY A 69 12.06 11.61 6.15
CA GLY A 69 12.45 12.19 4.85
C GLY A 69 11.68 11.65 3.63
N LEU A 70 10.91 10.57 3.77
CA LEU A 70 10.01 10.10 2.71
C LEU A 70 8.72 10.93 2.63
N MET A 71 8.30 11.56 3.73
CA MET A 71 7.09 12.39 3.78
C MET A 71 7.37 13.85 3.40
N ASP A 72 8.57 14.34 3.70
CA ASP A 72 8.97 15.71 3.36
C ASP A 72 9.20 15.91 1.86
N ALA A 73 9.44 14.82 1.10
CA ALA A 73 9.68 14.87 -0.35
C ALA A 73 8.41 15.11 -1.19
N ASP A 74 7.22 14.89 -0.62
CA ASP A 74 5.92 15.09 -1.27
C ASP A 74 5.22 16.40 -0.83
N ALA A 75 5.90 17.25 -0.05
CA ALA A 75 5.35 18.48 0.52
C ALA A 75 5.59 19.76 -0.31
N ASP A 76 6.10 19.64 -1.54
CA ASP A 76 6.39 20.75 -2.49
C ASP A 76 5.31 20.88 -3.59
#